data_AF-A0A455BEB2-F1
#
_entry.id   AF-A0A455BEB2-F1
#
_cell.length_a   1.000
_cell.length_b   1.000
_cell.length_c   1.000
_cell.angle_alpha   90.00
_cell.angle_beta   90.00
_cell.angle_gamma   90.00
#
_symmetry.space_group_name_H-M   'P 1'
#
loop_
_entity.id
_entity.type
_entity.pdbx_description
1 polymer ?
#
loop_
_entity_poly.entity_id
_entity_poly.type
_entity_poly.pdbx_seq_one_letter_code
_entity_poly.pdbx_strand_id
1 'polypeptide(L)'
;MVGTASGQEAGGGSGCGARVFSPLSLTPVPLYQLLDTKSTDRKMTLLHFIALTVKEKYPDLANFWHELHFVEKAAAVSLENVLLDVKELGRGMELIRRECSIHDNGVLRNFLSTNEGKLDKLQRDAKTAEEAYNAVVRYFGESPKTTPPSVFFPVFVRFIRSYKEAEQENEARKKQEEVMREKQLAQEAKKLDAKTPSQRNKWQQQELIAELRRRQAKEHRPVYEGKDGTIEDIITVLKSVPFTARTAKRGSRFFCDAAHHDESNC
;
A
#
# COMPACT_ATOMS: atom_id res chain seq x y z
N MET A 1 12.99 14.64 8.58
CA MET A 1 12.52 14.89 7.20
C MET A 1 12.15 13.54 6.59
N VAL A 2 10.86 13.20 6.57
CA VAL A 2 10.35 12.10 5.76
C VAL A 2 9.07 12.65 5.13
N GLY A 3 9.16 13.01 3.85
CA GLY A 3 8.03 13.53 3.09
C GLY A 3 7.09 12.38 2.74
N THR A 4 5.84 12.48 3.16
CA THR A 4 4.76 11.57 2.77
C THR A 4 4.21 11.98 1.40
N ALA A 5 4.55 11.21 0.37
CA ALA A 5 3.93 11.27 -0.95
C ALA A 5 3.39 9.88 -1.28
N SER A 6 2.08 9.68 -1.16
CA SER A 6 1.30 8.62 -1.81
C SER A 6 -0.17 8.85 -1.48
N GLY A 7 -0.83 9.68 -2.29
CA GLY A 7 -2.24 10.01 -2.12
C GLY A 7 -2.82 10.73 -3.32
N GLN A 8 -2.60 10.21 -4.53
CA GLN A 8 -3.29 10.71 -5.71
C GLN A 8 -3.31 9.66 -6.82
N GLU A 9 -4.45 8.99 -6.96
CA GLU A 9 -5.15 8.67 -8.22
C GLU A 9 -6.16 7.54 -7.99
N ALA A 10 -7.45 7.87 -8.07
CA ALA A 10 -8.50 7.09 -8.71
C ALA A 10 -9.88 7.66 -8.32
N GLY A 11 -10.65 8.14 -9.30
CA GLY A 11 -12.09 8.36 -9.14
C GLY A 11 -12.59 9.66 -9.74
N GLY A 12 -12.77 9.68 -11.06
CA GLY A 12 -13.61 10.67 -11.72
C GLY A 12 -15.09 10.34 -11.53
N GLY A 13 -15.91 11.37 -11.31
CA GLY A 13 -17.34 11.36 -11.59
C GLY A 13 -18.29 11.22 -10.38
N SER A 14 -19.11 12.26 -10.21
CA SER A 14 -20.41 12.29 -9.53
C SER A 14 -20.45 12.49 -8.00
N GLY A 15 -20.52 13.76 -7.59
CA GLY A 15 -21.59 14.23 -6.70
C GLY A 15 -21.54 13.82 -5.23
N CYS A 16 -20.60 14.39 -4.47
CA CYS A 16 -20.76 14.74 -3.05
C CYS A 16 -19.62 15.70 -2.68
N GLY A 17 -19.94 16.78 -1.96
CA GLY A 17 -19.05 17.94 -1.74
C GLY A 17 -17.60 17.57 -1.40
N ALA A 18 -16.71 17.76 -2.38
CA ALA A 18 -15.28 17.59 -2.21
C ALA A 18 -14.76 18.72 -1.29
N ARG A 19 -14.48 18.39 -0.03
CA ARG A 19 -13.58 19.20 0.77
C ARG A 19 -12.20 19.02 0.16
N VAL A 20 -11.73 20.04 -0.56
CA VAL A 20 -10.35 20.14 -1.03
C VAL A 20 -9.47 20.10 0.22
N PHE A 21 -8.80 18.97 0.46
CA PHE A 21 -7.76 18.89 1.49
C PHE A 21 -6.57 19.70 0.99
N SER A 22 -6.38 20.89 1.57
CA SER A 22 -5.21 21.72 1.35
C SER A 22 -3.93 20.96 1.77
N PRO A 23 -2.87 20.96 0.96
CA PRO A 23 -1.66 20.15 1.20
C PRO A 23 -0.74 20.66 2.33
N LEU A 24 -1.17 21.64 3.12
CA LEU A 24 -0.34 22.31 4.14
C LEU A 24 -0.62 21.89 5.59
N SER A 25 -1.51 20.94 5.81
CA SER A 25 -1.66 20.28 7.11
C SER A 25 -2.02 18.82 6.90
N LEU A 26 -1.02 17.98 6.70
CA LEU A 26 -1.15 16.53 6.89
C LEU A 26 -1.41 16.29 8.38
N THR A 27 -2.66 16.52 8.81
CA THR A 27 -3.13 15.94 10.07
C THR A 27 -2.99 14.43 9.91
N PRO A 28 -2.26 13.73 10.79
CA PRO A 28 -2.15 12.28 10.74
C PRO A 28 -3.55 11.69 10.64
N VAL A 29 -3.79 10.81 9.66
CA VAL A 29 -5.08 10.10 9.59
C VAL A 29 -5.23 9.34 10.91
N PRO A 30 -6.30 9.55 11.66
CA PRO A 30 -6.45 8.92 12.96
C PRO A 30 -6.39 7.40 12.83
N LEU A 31 -5.59 6.76 13.68
CA LEU A 31 -5.36 5.30 13.62
C LEU A 31 -6.66 4.49 13.64
N TYR A 32 -7.70 4.99 14.31
CA TYR A 32 -9.01 4.35 14.33
C TYR A 32 -9.69 4.27 12.96
N GLN A 33 -9.45 5.24 12.05
CA GLN A 33 -10.06 5.25 10.72
C GLN A 33 -9.43 4.21 9.77
N LEU A 34 -8.16 3.86 9.99
CA LEU A 34 -7.47 2.83 9.22
C LEU A 34 -8.05 1.43 9.46
N LEU A 35 -8.65 1.21 10.64
CA LEU A 35 -9.22 -0.08 11.04
C LEU A 35 -10.53 -0.40 10.31
N ASP A 36 -11.32 0.63 9.98
CA ASP A 36 -12.69 0.46 9.45
C ASP A 36 -12.77 0.51 7.92
N THR A 37 -11.69 0.92 7.25
CA THR A 37 -11.69 1.08 5.78
C THR A 37 -11.44 -0.26 5.09
N LYS A 38 -12.43 -0.75 4.33
CA LYS A 38 -12.37 -2.02 3.57
C LYS A 38 -12.25 -1.79 2.07
N SER A 39 -11.69 -2.76 1.35
CA SER A 39 -11.69 -2.79 -0.12
C SER A 39 -13.12 -2.87 -0.67
N THR A 40 -13.29 -2.50 -1.94
CA THR A 40 -14.58 -2.56 -2.65
C THR A 40 -15.17 -3.96 -2.68
N ASP A 41 -14.33 -4.98 -2.81
CA ASP A 41 -14.72 -6.40 -2.78
C ASP A 41 -14.83 -6.98 -1.35
N ARG A 42 -14.59 -6.16 -0.32
CA ARG A 42 -14.56 -6.52 1.12
C ARG A 42 -13.61 -7.67 1.47
N LYS A 43 -12.72 -8.06 0.57
CA LYS A 43 -11.77 -9.16 0.81
C LYS A 43 -10.57 -8.73 1.63
N MET A 44 -10.27 -7.45 1.74
CA MET A 44 -9.14 -6.93 2.53
C MET A 44 -9.47 -5.58 3.15
N THR A 45 -8.72 -5.19 4.18
CA THR A 45 -8.81 -3.84 4.76
C THR A 45 -7.67 -2.96 4.26
N LEU A 46 -7.78 -1.65 4.41
CA LEU A 46 -6.67 -0.73 4.14
C LEU A 46 -5.42 -1.11 4.96
N LEU A 47 -5.61 -1.62 6.17
CA LEU A 47 -4.52 -2.11 7.03
C LEU A 47 -3.78 -3.30 6.41
N HIS A 48 -4.48 -4.22 5.74
CA HIS A 48 -3.83 -5.32 5.01
C HIS A 48 -2.94 -4.78 3.88
N PHE A 49 -3.43 -3.79 3.13
CA PHE A 49 -2.66 -3.17 2.06
C PHE A 49 -1.43 -2.42 2.59
N ILE A 50 -1.58 -1.69 3.71
CA ILE A 50 -0.47 -1.03 4.38
C ILE A 50 0.57 -2.07 4.83
N ALA A 51 0.14 -3.15 5.49
CA ALA A 51 1.04 -4.20 5.96
C ALA A 51 1.81 -4.87 4.80
N LEU A 52 1.16 -5.15 3.67
CA LEU A 52 1.85 -5.63 2.45
C LEU A 52 2.88 -4.61 1.95
N THR A 53 2.48 -3.35 1.85
CA THR A 53 3.36 -2.27 1.37
C THR A 53 4.58 -2.09 2.27
N VAL A 54 4.38 -2.16 3.60
CA VAL A 54 5.47 -2.10 4.58
C VAL A 54 6.42 -3.28 4.37
N LYS A 55 5.89 -4.50 4.26
CA LYS A 55 6.72 -5.70 4.07
C LYS A 55 7.54 -5.67 2.77
N GLU A 56 6.98 -5.13 1.69
CA GLU A 56 7.63 -5.09 0.38
C GLU A 56 8.58 -3.90 0.20
N LYS A 57 8.19 -2.71 0.66
CA LYS A 57 8.91 -1.46 0.38
C LYS A 57 9.66 -0.90 1.58
N TYR A 58 9.26 -1.26 2.80
CA TYR A 58 9.80 -0.70 4.04
C TYR A 58 10.00 -1.78 5.11
N PRO A 59 10.81 -2.83 4.84
CA PRO A 59 10.92 -4.00 5.71
C PRO A 59 11.43 -3.65 7.12
N ASP A 60 12.21 -2.58 7.27
CA ASP A 60 12.69 -2.10 8.58
C ASP A 60 11.53 -1.68 9.51
N LEU A 61 10.42 -1.21 8.93
CA LEU A 61 9.22 -0.83 9.67
C LEU A 61 8.31 -2.02 9.98
N ALA A 62 8.60 -3.20 9.44
CA ALA A 62 7.74 -4.37 9.62
C ALA A 62 7.61 -4.78 11.09
N ASN A 63 8.53 -4.36 11.97
CA ASN A 63 8.52 -4.71 13.40
C ASN A 63 8.40 -3.47 14.31
N PHE A 64 7.87 -2.34 13.82
CA PHE A 64 7.83 -1.06 14.53
C PHE A 64 7.22 -1.13 15.95
N TRP A 65 6.27 -2.06 16.19
CA TRP A 65 5.63 -2.21 17.50
C TRP A 65 6.60 -2.67 18.60
N HIS A 66 7.76 -3.24 18.26
CA HIS A 66 8.78 -3.59 19.26
C HIS A 66 9.38 -2.36 19.93
N GLU A 67 9.32 -1.20 19.29
CA GLU A 67 9.76 0.07 19.90
C GLU A 67 8.74 0.57 20.95
N LEU A 68 7.51 0.04 20.93
CA LEU A 68 6.38 0.43 21.76
C LEU A 68 6.13 -0.58 22.88
N HIS A 69 6.86 -0.45 23.99
CA HIS A 69 6.93 -1.49 25.02
C HIS A 69 5.74 -1.47 26.02
N PHE A 70 5.53 -0.36 26.71
CA PHE A 70 4.64 -0.31 27.88
C PHE A 70 3.24 0.22 27.56
N VAL A 71 2.85 0.26 26.29
CA VAL A 71 1.58 0.87 25.83
C VAL A 71 0.36 0.25 26.51
N GLU A 72 0.31 -1.09 26.61
CA GLU A 72 -0.80 -1.79 27.27
C GLU A 72 -0.89 -1.48 28.76
N LYS A 73 0.26 -1.41 29.45
CA LYS A 73 0.30 -1.09 30.87
C LYS A 73 -0.04 0.38 31.11
N ALA A 74 0.47 1.28 30.28
CA ALA A 74 0.20 2.72 30.35
C ALA A 74 -1.28 3.05 30.11
N ALA A 75 -1.98 2.27 29.28
CA ALA A 75 -3.43 2.39 29.10
C ALA A 75 -4.24 2.14 30.38
N ALA A 76 -3.71 1.36 31.33
CA ALA A 76 -4.38 1.08 32.60
C ALA A 76 -4.07 2.11 33.70
N VAL A 77 -3.16 3.07 33.44
CA VAL A 77 -2.71 4.04 34.45
C VAL A 77 -3.66 5.23 34.53
N SER A 78 -4.10 5.55 35.75
CA SER A 78 -4.70 6.85 36.06
C SER A 78 -3.60 7.83 36.46
N LEU A 79 -3.07 8.57 35.48
CA LEU A 79 -1.97 9.52 35.73
C LEU A 79 -2.38 10.60 36.74
N GLU A 80 -3.61 11.10 36.66
CA GLU A 80 -4.13 12.10 37.60
C GLU A 80 -4.05 11.62 39.05
N ASN A 81 -4.54 10.40 39.33
CA ASN A 81 -4.49 9.83 40.67
C ASN A 81 -3.04 9.63 41.15
N VAL A 82 -2.15 9.16 40.28
CA VAL A 82 -0.73 8.99 40.62
C VAL A 82 -0.10 10.32 41.02
N LEU A 83 -0.38 11.41 40.30
CA LEU A 83 0.16 12.74 40.63
C LEU A 83 -0.41 13.26 41.95
N LEU A 84 -1.70 13.04 42.22
CA LEU A 84 -2.33 13.40 43.49
C LEU A 84 -1.70 12.64 44.67
N ASP A 85 -1.52 11.33 44.53
CA ASP A 85 -0.90 10.49 45.57
C ASP A 85 0.54 10.94 45.87
N VAL A 86 1.33 11.25 44.84
CA VAL A 86 2.71 11.77 45.01
C VAL A 86 2.73 13.11 45.73
N LYS A 87 1.75 13.98 45.45
CA LYS A 87 1.60 15.27 46.13
C LYS A 87 1.22 15.09 47.61
N GLU A 88 0.31 14.16 47.91
CA GLU A 88 -0.06 13.85 49.30
C GLU A 88 1.09 13.22 50.08
N LEU A 89 1.91 12.35 49.46
CA LEU A 89 3.15 11.87 50.08
C LEU A 89 4.12 13.01 50.39
N GLY A 90 4.23 14.01 49.51
CA GLY A 90 4.94 15.27 49.76
C GLY A 90 4.46 15.98 51.02
N ARG A 91 3.14 16.16 51.14
CA ARG A 91 2.50 16.81 52.29
C ARG A 91 2.70 16.02 53.58
N GLY A 92 2.64 14.68 53.50
CA GLY A 92 2.90 13.78 54.63
C GLY A 92 4.35 13.87 55.11
N MET A 93 5.32 13.96 54.19
CA MET A 93 6.74 14.12 54.55
C MET A 93 7.00 15.47 55.24
N GLU A 94 6.36 16.55 54.77
CA GLU A 94 6.43 17.86 55.41
C GLU A 94 5.92 17.82 56.85
N LEU A 95 4.82 17.10 57.09
CA LEU A 95 4.27 16.92 58.44
C LEU A 95 5.27 16.18 59.34
N ILE A 96 5.87 15.09 58.86
CA ILE A 96 6.89 14.34 59.62
C ILE A 96 8.08 15.25 59.95
N ARG A 97 8.53 16.09 59.01
CA ARG A 97 9.64 17.02 59.23
C ARG A 97 9.31 18.03 60.34
N ARG A 98 8.09 18.57 60.32
CA ARG A 98 7.62 19.51 61.35
C ARG A 98 7.57 18.87 62.74
N GLU A 99 6.99 17.67 62.84
CA GLU A 99 6.90 16.94 64.11
C GLU A 99 8.29 16.60 64.67
N CYS A 100 9.22 16.15 63.81
CA CYS A 100 10.61 15.88 64.21
C CYS A 100 11.37 17.14 64.66
N SER A 101 10.98 18.32 64.17
CA SER A 101 11.60 19.59 64.57
C SER A 101 11.10 20.08 65.94
N ILE A 102 9.88 19.71 66.33
CA ILE A 102 9.28 20.09 67.62
C ILE A 102 9.66 19.08 68.69
N HIS A 103 9.59 17.80 68.34
CA HIS A 103 9.90 16.67 69.21
C HIS A 103 11.15 15.98 68.65
N ASP A 104 12.32 16.21 69.27
CA ASP A 104 13.56 15.52 68.86
C ASP A 104 13.38 14.01 69.04
N ASN A 105 13.08 13.33 67.93
CA ASN A 105 12.76 11.93 67.88
C ASN A 105 13.72 11.24 66.90
N GLY A 106 14.64 10.44 67.44
CA GLY A 106 15.65 9.73 66.65
C GLY A 106 15.07 8.78 65.59
N VAL A 107 13.86 8.23 65.81
CA VAL A 107 13.19 7.36 64.84
C VAL A 107 12.69 8.17 63.63
N LEU A 108 12.05 9.31 63.87
CA LEU A 108 11.59 10.20 62.79
C LEU A 108 12.75 10.75 61.98
N ARG A 109 13.85 11.12 62.65
CA ARG A 109 15.08 11.59 62.00
C ARG A 109 15.68 10.53 61.07
N ASN A 110 15.75 9.28 61.52
CA ASN A 110 16.26 8.17 60.72
C ASN A 110 15.34 7.86 59.52
N PHE A 111 14.02 7.91 59.74
CA PHE A 111 13.03 7.75 58.67
C PHE A 111 13.19 8.83 57.60
N LEU A 112 13.30 10.10 58.00
CA LEU A 112 13.50 11.24 57.08
C LEU A 112 14.79 11.05 56.27
N SER A 113 15.92 10.81 56.95
CA SER A 113 17.23 10.61 56.30
C SER A 113 17.22 9.47 55.28
N THR A 114 16.42 8.42 55.50
CA THR A 114 16.38 7.23 54.62
C THR A 114 15.44 7.41 53.43
N ASN A 115 14.39 8.21 53.55
CA ASN A 115 13.27 8.22 52.60
C ASN A 115 13.06 9.55 51.87
N GLU A 116 13.59 10.66 52.35
CA GLU A 116 13.44 11.97 51.71
C GLU A 116 13.97 11.95 50.26
N GLY A 117 15.18 11.43 50.04
CA GLY A 117 15.73 11.29 48.69
C GLY A 117 14.94 10.34 47.76
N LYS A 118 14.22 9.36 48.31
CA LYS A 118 13.33 8.47 47.53
C LYS A 118 12.08 9.22 47.08
N LEU A 119 11.51 10.05 47.96
CA LEU A 119 10.38 10.91 47.64
C LEU A 119 10.76 11.97 46.61
N ASP A 120 11.92 12.60 46.73
CA ASP A 120 12.44 13.56 45.75
C ASP A 120 12.62 12.92 44.36
N LYS A 121 13.11 11.67 44.33
CA LYS A 121 13.18 10.90 43.08
C LYS A 121 11.77 10.66 42.51
N LEU A 122 10.83 10.20 43.34
CA LEU A 122 9.46 9.92 42.91
C LEU A 122 8.76 11.18 42.37
N GLN A 123 8.95 12.34 43.01
CA GLN A 123 8.41 13.62 42.55
C GLN A 123 8.99 14.05 41.20
N ARG A 124 10.30 13.87 40.99
CA ARG A 124 10.94 14.16 39.69
C ARG A 124 10.46 13.21 38.60
N ASP A 125 10.35 11.92 38.90
CA ASP A 125 9.85 10.92 37.96
C ASP A 125 8.39 11.21 37.59
N ALA A 126 7.55 11.56 38.57
CA ALA A 126 6.14 11.93 38.36
C ALA A 126 6.00 13.17 37.46
N LYS A 127 6.80 14.21 37.71
CA LYS A 127 6.82 15.42 36.85
C LYS A 127 7.26 15.09 35.43
N THR A 128 8.32 14.31 35.28
CA THR A 128 8.82 13.88 33.97
C THR A 128 7.77 13.05 33.22
N ALA A 129 7.06 12.17 33.92
CA ALA A 129 5.99 11.36 33.35
C ALA A 129 4.82 12.23 32.87
N GLU A 130 4.41 13.24 33.65
CA GLU A 130 3.39 14.21 33.27
C GLU A 130 3.81 15.00 32.02
N GLU A 131 5.03 15.54 32.00
CA GLU A 131 5.56 16.30 30.86
C GLU A 131 5.65 15.43 29.60
N ALA A 132 6.16 14.21 29.71
CA ALA A 132 6.26 13.26 28.60
C ALA A 132 4.88 12.86 28.05
N TYR A 133 3.92 12.58 28.93
CA TYR A 133 2.55 12.28 28.52
C TYR A 133 1.91 13.46 27.80
N ASN A 134 2.03 14.65 28.38
CA ASN A 134 1.50 15.88 27.81
C ASN A 134 2.16 16.20 26.45
N ALA A 135 3.43 15.87 26.25
CA ALA A 135 4.13 16.04 24.98
C ALA A 135 3.58 15.09 23.91
N VAL A 136 3.43 13.79 24.20
CA VAL A 136 2.97 12.82 23.20
C VAL A 136 1.52 13.08 22.79
N VAL A 137 0.62 13.41 23.74
CA VAL A 137 -0.78 13.69 23.40
C VAL A 137 -0.90 14.90 22.48
N ARG A 138 -0.15 15.98 22.76
CA ARG A 138 -0.11 17.16 21.89
C ARG A 138 0.52 16.87 20.53
N TYR A 139 1.54 16.02 20.49
CA TYR A 139 2.18 15.61 19.24
C TYR A 139 1.18 14.92 18.29
N PHE A 140 0.26 14.12 18.83
CA PHE A 140 -0.83 13.49 18.07
C PHE A 140 -2.03 14.42 17.83
N GLY A 141 -1.94 15.71 18.20
CA GLY A 141 -2.97 16.72 17.95
C GLY A 141 -4.13 16.69 18.94
N GLU A 142 -4.02 15.94 20.04
CA GLU A 142 -5.04 15.86 21.08
C GLU A 142 -4.70 16.78 22.27
N SER A 143 -5.69 16.98 23.14
CA SER A 143 -5.52 17.77 24.36
C SER A 143 -5.29 16.85 25.57
N PRO A 144 -4.16 16.95 26.28
CA PRO A 144 -3.90 16.12 27.46
C PRO A 144 -4.86 16.39 28.62
N LYS A 145 -5.58 17.52 28.60
CA LYS A 145 -6.62 17.83 29.61
C LYS A 145 -7.90 17.03 29.42
N THR A 146 -8.15 16.55 28.20
CA THR A 146 -9.40 15.88 27.81
C THR A 146 -9.18 14.43 27.40
N THR A 147 -7.93 14.06 27.14
CA THR A 147 -7.55 12.70 26.77
C THR A 147 -6.63 12.16 27.86
N PRO A 148 -7.13 11.28 28.76
CA PRO A 148 -6.30 10.57 29.73
C PRO A 148 -5.61 9.34 29.09
N PRO A 149 -4.59 8.74 29.75
CA PRO A 149 -3.87 7.57 29.23
C PRO A 149 -4.79 6.41 28.86
N SER A 150 -5.87 6.22 29.61
CA SER A 150 -6.91 5.20 29.41
C SER A 150 -7.77 5.39 28.16
N VAL A 151 -7.67 6.55 27.50
CA VAL A 151 -8.30 6.81 26.21
C VAL A 151 -7.26 6.83 25.11
N PHE A 152 -6.10 7.46 25.36
CA PHE A 152 -5.04 7.65 24.37
C PHE A 152 -4.34 6.34 23.98
N PHE A 153 -3.80 5.59 24.94
CA PHE A 153 -2.97 4.41 24.64
C PHE A 153 -3.74 3.22 24.05
N PRO A 154 -5.02 2.95 24.41
CA PRO A 154 -5.79 1.89 23.76
C PRO A 154 -5.89 2.00 22.23
N VAL A 155 -5.79 3.22 21.68
CA VAL A 155 -5.76 3.44 20.22
C VAL A 155 -4.57 2.68 19.61
N PHE A 156 -3.39 2.82 20.20
CA PHE A 156 -2.17 2.13 19.76
C PHE A 156 -2.24 0.62 20.04
N VAL A 157 -2.76 0.21 21.20
CA VAL A 157 -2.95 -1.22 21.52
C VAL A 157 -3.80 -1.91 20.45
N ARG A 158 -4.94 -1.30 20.11
CA ARG A 158 -5.84 -1.83 19.07
C ARG A 158 -5.18 -1.81 17.70
N PHE A 159 -4.51 -0.72 17.35
CA PHE A 159 -3.80 -0.61 16.08
C PHE A 159 -2.73 -1.70 15.91
N ILE A 160 -1.85 -1.87 16.91
CA ILE A 160 -0.78 -2.88 16.89
C ILE A 160 -1.36 -4.29 16.76
N ARG A 161 -2.42 -4.60 17.53
CA ARG A 161 -3.10 -5.89 17.44
C ARG A 161 -3.63 -6.15 16.04
N SER A 162 -4.40 -5.21 15.50
CA SER A 162 -4.97 -5.34 14.17
C SER A 162 -3.91 -5.38 13.06
N TYR A 163 -2.78 -4.68 13.24
CA TYR A 163 -1.66 -4.75 12.29
C TYR A 163 -1.08 -6.16 12.24
N LYS A 164 -0.80 -6.76 13.41
CA LYS A 164 -0.29 -8.15 13.51
C LYS A 164 -1.28 -9.16 12.93
N GLU A 165 -2.57 -8.99 13.20
CA GLU A 165 -3.63 -9.84 12.61
C GLU A 165 -3.62 -9.72 11.08
N ALA A 166 -3.57 -8.50 10.54
CA ALA A 166 -3.52 -8.27 9.10
C ALA A 166 -2.28 -8.89 8.43
N GLU A 167 -1.12 -8.86 9.09
CA GLU A 167 0.07 -9.55 8.61
C GLU A 167 -0.10 -11.07 8.55
N GLN A 168 -0.66 -11.67 9.61
CA GLN A 168 -0.92 -13.11 9.65
C GLN A 168 -1.91 -13.53 8.56
N GLU A 169 -2.98 -12.76 8.37
CA GLU A 169 -3.96 -12.99 7.31
C GLU A 169 -3.35 -12.85 5.91
N ASN A 170 -2.49 -11.85 5.69
CA ASN A 170 -1.75 -11.68 4.45
C ASN A 170 -0.82 -12.87 4.15
N GLU A 171 -0.09 -13.36 5.15
CA GLU A 171 0.77 -14.54 4.98
C GLU A 171 -0.03 -15.81 4.70
N ALA A 172 -1.13 -16.01 5.41
CA ALA A 172 -2.03 -17.15 5.18
C ALA A 172 -2.61 -17.12 3.76
N ARG A 173 -3.04 -15.94 3.29
CA ARG A 173 -3.54 -15.75 1.92
C ARG A 173 -2.48 -16.06 0.88
N LYS A 174 -1.26 -15.54 1.06
CA LYS A 174 -0.14 -15.82 0.14
C LYS A 174 0.14 -17.31 0.03
N LYS A 175 0.18 -18.03 1.17
CA LYS A 175 0.36 -19.49 1.18
C LYS A 175 -0.79 -20.23 0.47
N GLN A 176 -2.03 -19.81 0.69
CA GLN A 176 -3.19 -20.41 0.01
C GLN A 176 -3.13 -20.18 -1.51
N GLU A 177 -2.76 -18.99 -1.95
CA GLU A 177 -2.61 -18.66 -3.37
C GLU A 177 -1.49 -19.48 -4.03
N GLU A 178 -0.37 -19.70 -3.35
CA GLU A 178 0.73 -20.56 -3.81
C GLU A 178 0.28 -22.03 -3.95
N VAL A 179 -0.39 -22.59 -2.94
CA VAL A 179 -0.92 -23.97 -2.99
C VAL A 179 -1.97 -24.14 -4.09
N MET A 180 -2.85 -23.15 -4.27
CA MET A 180 -3.86 -23.20 -5.33
C MET A 180 -3.23 -23.12 -6.72
N ARG A 181 -2.21 -22.27 -6.90
CA ARG A 181 -1.44 -22.19 -8.15
C ARG A 181 -0.75 -23.51 -8.46
N GLU A 182 -0.11 -24.13 -7.47
CA GLU A 182 0.56 -25.42 -7.63
C GLU A 182 -0.44 -26.54 -8.01
N LYS A 183 -1.61 -26.59 -7.36
CA LYS A 183 -2.68 -27.55 -7.71
C LYS A 183 -3.19 -27.35 -9.13
N GLN A 184 -3.33 -26.10 -9.58
CA GLN A 184 -3.75 -25.79 -10.95
C GLN A 184 -2.70 -26.26 -11.96
N LEU A 185 -1.42 -25.97 -11.73
CA LEU A 185 -0.30 -26.44 -12.56
C LEU A 185 -0.24 -27.97 -12.62
N ALA A 186 -0.42 -28.66 -11.48
CA ALA A 186 -0.42 -30.12 -11.43
C ALA A 186 -1.64 -30.74 -12.14
N GLN A 187 -2.81 -30.11 -12.07
CA GLN A 187 -3.99 -30.55 -12.83
C GLN A 187 -3.81 -30.34 -14.33
N GLU A 188 -3.20 -29.23 -14.75
CA GLU A 188 -2.91 -28.95 -16.15
C GLU A 188 -1.88 -29.95 -16.72
N ALA A 189 -0.81 -30.23 -15.98
CA ALA A 189 0.15 -31.28 -16.33
C ALA A 189 -0.51 -32.65 -16.48
N LYS A 190 -1.36 -33.06 -15.53
CA LYS A 190 -2.11 -34.33 -15.63
C LYS A 190 -3.06 -34.39 -16.83
N LYS A 191 -3.68 -33.26 -17.21
CA LYS A 191 -4.53 -33.19 -18.42
C LYS A 191 -3.71 -33.29 -19.71
N LEU A 192 -2.47 -32.78 -19.70
CA LEU A 192 -1.55 -32.91 -20.84
C LEU A 192 -1.02 -34.34 -20.99
N ASP A 193 -0.73 -35.03 -19.88
CA ASP A 193 -0.26 -36.43 -19.89
C ASP A 193 -1.39 -37.46 -20.14
N ALA A 194 -2.63 -37.14 -19.77
CA ALA A 194 -3.79 -37.99 -20.05
C ALA A 194 -4.24 -37.99 -21.53
N LYS A 195 -3.68 -37.10 -22.37
CA LYS A 195 -3.86 -37.18 -23.83
C LYS A 195 -3.05 -38.37 -24.34
N THR A 196 -3.73 -39.43 -24.75
CA THR A 196 -3.13 -40.62 -25.36
C THR A 196 -2.25 -40.21 -26.56
N PRO A 197 -1.18 -40.97 -26.91
CA PRO A 197 -0.32 -40.66 -28.06
C PRO A 197 -1.11 -40.40 -29.35
N SER A 198 -2.23 -41.13 -29.53
CA SER A 198 -3.18 -40.97 -30.63
C SER A 198 -3.87 -39.59 -30.66
N GLN A 199 -4.25 -39.03 -29.51
CA GLN A 199 -4.84 -37.69 -29.43
C GLN A 199 -3.81 -36.57 -29.65
N ARG A 200 -2.56 -36.79 -29.21
CA ARG A 200 -1.44 -35.86 -29.44
C ARG A 200 -1.15 -35.72 -30.94
N ASN A 201 -1.11 -36.83 -31.67
CA ASN A 201 -0.90 -36.86 -33.11
C ASN A 201 -2.04 -36.19 -33.89
N LYS A 202 -3.29 -36.37 -33.46
CA LYS A 202 -4.47 -35.70 -34.06
C LYS A 202 -4.41 -34.17 -33.91
N TRP A 203 -3.98 -33.69 -32.74
CA TRP A 203 -3.85 -32.26 -32.47
C TRP A 203 -2.72 -31.62 -33.29
N GLN A 204 -1.57 -32.29 -33.38
CA GLN A 204 -0.46 -31.88 -34.24
C GLN A 204 -0.87 -31.82 -35.72
N GLN A 205 -1.65 -32.78 -36.21
CA GLN A 205 -2.20 -32.72 -37.57
C GLN A 205 -3.13 -31.52 -37.77
N GLN A 206 -4.02 -31.23 -36.82
CA GLN A 206 -4.93 -30.09 -36.90
C GLN A 206 -4.21 -28.74 -36.88
N GLU A 207 -3.14 -28.62 -36.10
CA GLU A 207 -2.34 -27.41 -36.01
C GLU A 207 -1.55 -27.15 -37.30
N LEU A 208 -0.98 -28.21 -37.90
CA LEU A 208 -0.34 -28.13 -39.22
C LEU A 208 -1.34 -27.72 -40.32
N ILE A 209 -2.56 -28.27 -40.31
CA ILE A 209 -3.63 -27.90 -41.25
C ILE A 209 -4.05 -26.43 -41.05
N ALA A 210 -4.19 -25.97 -39.80
CA ALA A 210 -4.54 -24.58 -39.49
C ALA A 210 -3.43 -23.60 -39.93
N GLU A 211 -2.17 -23.98 -39.77
CA GLU A 211 -1.02 -23.20 -40.22
C GLU A 211 -0.96 -23.11 -41.75
N LEU A 212 -1.19 -24.23 -42.45
CA LEU A 212 -1.29 -24.26 -43.92
C LEU A 212 -2.45 -23.39 -44.41
N ARG A 213 -3.61 -23.43 -43.75
CA ARG A 213 -4.75 -22.56 -44.04
C ARG A 213 -4.46 -21.08 -43.80
N ARG A 214 -3.73 -20.73 -42.73
CA ARG A 214 -3.29 -19.35 -42.47
C ARG A 214 -2.31 -18.86 -43.54
N ARG A 215 -1.42 -19.71 -44.03
CA ARG A 215 -0.51 -19.39 -45.14
C ARG A 215 -1.26 -19.21 -46.46
N GLN A 216 -2.23 -20.08 -46.75
CA GLN A 216 -3.11 -19.93 -47.92
C GLN A 216 -4.01 -18.67 -47.84
N ALA A 217 -4.49 -18.30 -46.65
CA ALA A 217 -5.24 -17.07 -46.43
C ALA A 217 -4.38 -15.80 -46.56
N LYS A 218 -3.06 -15.90 -46.33
CA LYS A 218 -2.10 -14.80 -46.57
C LYS A 218 -1.76 -14.61 -48.06
N GLU A 219 -1.88 -15.67 -48.86
CA GLU A 219 -1.69 -15.66 -50.32
C GLU A 219 -2.91 -15.14 -51.09
N HIS A 220 -4.13 -15.33 -50.56
CA HIS A 220 -5.34 -14.89 -51.25
C HIS A 220 -5.71 -13.43 -50.92
N ARG A 221 -5.03 -12.48 -51.56
CA ARG A 221 -5.51 -11.10 -51.66
C ARG A 221 -6.84 -11.13 -52.45
N PRO A 222 -7.95 -10.52 -51.98
CA PRO A 222 -9.21 -10.55 -52.73
C PRO A 222 -9.03 -9.73 -54.01
N VAL A 223 -9.07 -10.38 -55.18
CA VAL A 223 -9.27 -9.70 -56.46
C VAL A 223 -10.74 -9.35 -56.52
N TYR A 224 -11.03 -8.05 -56.64
CA TYR A 224 -12.39 -7.53 -56.76
C TYR A 224 -12.93 -7.91 -58.14
N GLU A 225 -13.79 -8.93 -58.21
CA GLU A 225 -14.49 -9.30 -59.44
C GLU A 225 -15.77 -8.46 -59.52
N GLY A 226 -15.67 -7.33 -60.22
CA GLY A 226 -16.74 -6.33 -60.35
C GLY A 226 -17.93 -6.87 -61.15
N LYS A 227 -19.10 -6.87 -60.52
CA LYS A 227 -20.42 -7.04 -61.13
C LYS A 227 -21.13 -5.70 -61.33
N ASP A 228 -20.41 -4.65 -61.67
CA ASP A 228 -21.01 -3.38 -62.06
C ASP A 228 -20.46 -3.02 -63.44
N GLY A 229 -21.35 -2.71 -64.39
CA GLY A 229 -21.07 -2.44 -65.81
C GLY A 229 -20.15 -1.25 -66.10
N THR A 230 -19.29 -0.85 -65.16
CA THR A 230 -18.26 0.18 -65.30
C THR A 230 -17.30 -0.13 -66.45
N ILE A 231 -17.00 -1.40 -66.70
CA ILE A 231 -16.16 -1.82 -67.84
C ILE A 231 -16.89 -1.57 -69.17
N GLU A 232 -18.20 -1.78 -69.21
CA GLU A 232 -19.03 -1.55 -70.41
C GLU A 232 -19.19 -0.05 -70.69
N ASP A 233 -19.31 0.78 -69.66
CA ASP A 233 -19.31 2.24 -69.77
C ASP A 233 -17.97 2.79 -70.31
N ILE A 234 -16.83 2.28 -69.81
CA ILE A 234 -15.50 2.67 -70.30
C ILE A 234 -15.35 2.30 -71.78
N ILE A 235 -15.80 1.12 -72.18
CA ILE A 235 -15.76 0.67 -73.59
C ILE A 235 -16.67 1.55 -74.47
N THR A 236 -17.81 2.01 -73.96
CA THR A 236 -18.75 2.87 -74.69
C THR A 236 -18.18 4.27 -74.91
N VAL A 237 -17.50 4.84 -73.91
CA VAL A 237 -16.81 6.13 -74.04
C VAL A 237 -15.65 6.07 -75.03
N LEU A 238 -14.90 4.96 -75.07
CA LEU A 238 -13.80 4.78 -76.02
C LEU A 238 -14.26 4.57 -77.48
N LYS A 239 -15.50 4.11 -77.70
CA LYS A 239 -16.08 3.95 -79.04
C LYS A 239 -16.66 5.24 -79.62
N SER A 240 -17.08 6.18 -78.78
CA SER A 240 -17.73 7.43 -79.23
C SER A 240 -16.74 8.58 -79.49
N VAL A 241 -15.49 8.48 -79.02
CA VAL A 241 -14.48 9.52 -79.20
C VAL A 241 -13.14 8.91 -79.62
N PRO A 242 -12.54 9.29 -80.77
CA PRO A 242 -11.20 8.80 -81.12
C PRO A 242 -10.17 9.29 -80.10
N PHE A 243 -9.42 8.35 -79.52
CA PHE A 243 -8.40 8.61 -78.52
C PHE A 243 -7.29 9.51 -79.07
N THR A 244 -7.19 10.74 -78.58
CA THR A 244 -6.01 11.60 -78.79
C THR A 244 -5.03 11.41 -77.63
N ALA A 245 -3.90 10.75 -77.90
CA ALA A 245 -2.84 10.56 -76.91
C ALA A 245 -2.19 11.92 -76.55
N ARG A 246 -2.42 12.43 -75.34
CA ARG A 246 -1.55 13.44 -74.73
C ARG A 246 -0.32 12.74 -74.12
N THR A 247 0.85 13.16 -74.54
CA THR A 247 2.17 12.62 -74.22
C THR A 247 2.64 12.96 -72.80
N ALA A 248 3.12 11.91 -72.10
CA ALA A 248 4.18 11.86 -71.06
C ALA A 248 4.04 12.75 -69.79
N LYS A 249 4.36 12.29 -68.56
CA LYS A 249 5.58 11.58 -68.11
C LYS A 249 5.27 10.68 -66.91
N ARG A 250 5.78 9.45 -66.97
CA ARG A 250 5.79 8.42 -65.92
C ARG A 250 7.07 8.56 -65.09
N GLY A 251 6.96 8.90 -63.81
CA GLY A 251 8.07 8.86 -62.84
C GLY A 251 7.90 7.66 -61.90
N SER A 252 8.66 6.60 -62.14
CA SER A 252 8.69 5.35 -61.37
C SER A 252 10.05 5.21 -60.71
N ARG A 253 10.12 5.10 -59.39
CA ARG A 253 11.26 4.48 -58.67
C ARG A 253 10.78 3.80 -57.37
N PHE A 254 10.52 2.50 -57.50
CA PHE A 254 10.80 1.53 -56.44
C PHE A 254 12.23 1.02 -56.68
N PHE A 255 13.06 0.94 -55.64
CA PHE A 255 13.96 -0.19 -55.36
C PHE A 255 14.62 -0.02 -53.99
N CYS A 256 14.44 -1.03 -53.12
CA CYS A 256 15.31 -1.34 -51.99
C CYS A 256 16.67 -1.82 -52.53
N ASP A 257 17.79 -1.65 -51.83
CA ASP A 257 18.29 -2.62 -50.85
C ASP A 257 19.71 -2.27 -50.39
N ALA A 258 20.08 -2.85 -49.25
CA ALA A 258 21.27 -2.63 -48.45
C ALA A 258 22.61 -3.05 -49.09
N ALA A 259 23.72 -2.44 -48.62
CA ALA A 259 24.87 -3.14 -48.02
C ALA A 259 26.11 -2.22 -47.82
N HIS A 260 26.56 -2.17 -46.56
CA HIS A 260 27.94 -2.33 -46.06
C HIS A 260 29.13 -1.43 -46.47
N HIS A 261 29.90 -1.09 -45.41
CA HIS A 261 31.34 -0.74 -45.31
C HIS A 261 31.80 0.57 -45.96
N ASP A 262 32.75 1.35 -45.44
CA ASP A 262 33.48 1.44 -44.16
C ASP A 262 34.17 2.81 -44.16
N GLU A 263 34.74 3.19 -43.01
CA GLU A 263 35.55 4.37 -42.70
C GLU A 263 36.31 5.09 -43.83
N SER A 264 36.41 6.43 -43.73
CA SER A 264 37.68 7.11 -43.34
C SER A 264 37.60 8.63 -43.48
N ASN A 265 38.06 9.30 -42.42
CA ASN A 265 38.69 10.62 -42.37
C ASN A 265 38.07 11.80 -43.14
N CYS A 266 37.56 12.77 -42.38
CA CYS A 266 38.20 14.09 -42.18
C CYS A 266 37.77 14.64 -40.82
#